data_AF-A0AAD6FN92-F1
#
_entry.id   AF-A0AAD6FN92-F1
#
_cell.length_a   1.000
_cell.length_b   1.000
_cell.length_c   1.000
_cell.angle_alpha   90.00
_cell.angle_beta   90.00
_cell.angle_gamma   90.00
#
_symmetry.space_group_name_H-M   'P 1'
#
loop_
_entity.id
_entity.type
_entity.pdbx_description
1 polymer ?
#
loop_
_entity_poly.entity_id
_entity_poly.type
_entity_poly.pdbx_seq_one_letter_code
_entity_poly.pdbx_strand_id
1 'polypeptide(L)'
;ISPRGVKMITRTVSNNPRTTRVDLVNDLQRAGTKVTKATISNTLRRQGLKSCSARRVPLLKPVHVQARLKFAREHLDDPEEDWENVLEWPSQSPDLNPIENLWRELKVRVAQRQPQNITALEEICMEEWAKIPAT
;
A
#
# COMPACT_ATOMS: atom_id res chain seq x y z
N ILE A 1 15.91 -28.02 -5.38
CA ILE A 1 14.47 -28.26 -5.69
C ILE A 1 14.44 -29.10 -6.95
N SER A 2 13.60 -30.14 -7.01
CA SER A 2 13.47 -30.98 -8.22
C SER A 2 12.99 -30.15 -9.42
N PRO A 3 13.27 -30.56 -10.67
CA PRO A 3 12.78 -29.85 -11.86
C PRO A 3 11.25 -29.66 -11.87
N ARG A 4 10.50 -30.67 -11.37
CA ARG A 4 9.05 -30.60 -11.19
C ARG A 4 8.65 -29.57 -10.14
N GLY A 5 9.37 -29.48 -9.03
CA GLY A 5 9.14 -28.47 -7.99
C GLY A 5 9.42 -27.06 -8.50
N VAL A 6 10.48 -26.85 -9.29
CA VAL A 6 10.77 -25.54 -9.90
C VAL A 6 9.65 -25.12 -10.84
N LYS A 7 9.18 -26.01 -11.73
CA LYS A 7 8.04 -25.74 -12.64
C LYS A 7 6.75 -25.43 -11.88
N MET A 8 6.51 -26.12 -10.77
CA MET A 8 5.34 -25.86 -9.93
C MET A 8 5.41 -24.45 -9.34
N ILE A 9 6.53 -24.07 -8.73
CA ILE A 9 6.73 -22.75 -8.12
C ILE A 9 6.60 -21.64 -9.16
N THR A 10 7.25 -21.77 -10.32
CA THR A 10 7.19 -20.75 -11.38
C THR A 10 5.77 -20.59 -11.91
N ARG A 11 5.05 -21.69 -12.14
CA ARG A 11 3.64 -21.66 -12.56
C ARG A 11 2.75 -20.99 -11.51
N THR A 12 2.92 -21.33 -10.24
CA THR A 12 2.11 -20.74 -9.14
C THR A 12 2.29 -19.23 -9.08
N VAL A 13 3.54 -18.75 -9.13
CA VAL A 13 3.84 -17.31 -9.07
C VAL A 13 3.37 -16.57 -10.32
N SER A 14 3.46 -17.20 -11.51
CA SER A 14 2.94 -16.60 -12.74
C SER A 14 1.42 -16.48 -12.73
N ASN A 15 0.71 -17.49 -12.23
CA ASN A 15 -0.75 -17.49 -12.15
C ASN A 15 -1.27 -16.55 -11.05
N ASN A 16 -0.56 -16.46 -9.93
CA ASN A 16 -0.89 -15.56 -8.84
C ASN A 16 0.37 -14.85 -8.31
N PRO A 17 0.67 -13.64 -8.85
CA PRO A 17 1.84 -12.88 -8.42
C PRO A 17 1.82 -12.44 -6.95
N ARG A 18 0.68 -12.57 -6.26
CA ARG A 18 0.55 -12.30 -4.82
C ARG A 18 0.95 -13.47 -3.94
N THR A 19 1.24 -14.65 -4.50
CA THR A 19 1.69 -15.82 -3.72
C THR A 19 2.97 -15.50 -2.98
N THR A 20 2.98 -15.77 -1.67
CA THR A 20 4.12 -15.45 -0.82
C THR A 20 5.16 -16.57 -0.84
N ARG A 21 6.39 -16.23 -0.42
CA ARG A 21 7.44 -17.25 -0.21
C ARG A 21 7.05 -18.28 0.84
N VAL A 22 6.16 -17.95 1.78
CA VAL A 22 5.68 -18.88 2.82
C VAL A 22 4.78 -19.93 2.19
N ASP A 23 3.85 -19.49 1.35
CA ASP A 23 2.92 -20.38 0.64
C ASP A 23 3.67 -21.41 -0.20
N LEU A 24 4.69 -20.96 -0.93
CA LEU A 24 5.55 -21.84 -1.75
C LEU A 24 6.33 -22.86 -0.92
N VAL A 25 6.77 -22.51 0.28
CA VAL A 25 7.42 -23.45 1.20
C VAL A 25 6.43 -24.52 1.65
N ASN A 26 5.22 -24.12 2.02
CA ASN A 26 4.17 -25.04 2.46
C ASN A 26 3.75 -26.00 1.33
N ASP A 27 3.60 -25.50 0.10
CA ASP A 27 3.23 -26.30 -1.07
C ASP A 27 4.29 -27.37 -1.39
N LEU A 28 5.57 -27.01 -1.32
CA LEU A 28 6.66 -27.97 -1.53
C LEU A 28 6.77 -28.97 -0.37
N GLN A 29 6.53 -28.52 0.85
CA GLN A 29 6.54 -29.40 2.02
C GLN A 29 5.42 -30.44 1.94
N ARG A 30 4.23 -30.07 1.46
CA ARG A 30 3.13 -31.01 1.14
C ARG A 30 3.52 -32.03 0.07
N ALA A 31 4.35 -31.63 -0.89
CA ALA A 31 4.93 -32.52 -1.90
C ALA A 31 6.16 -33.32 -1.40
N GLY A 32 6.42 -33.33 -0.08
CA GLY A 32 7.53 -34.06 0.54
C GLY A 32 8.91 -33.40 0.38
N THR A 33 8.97 -32.17 -0.14
CA THR A 33 10.24 -31.44 -0.34
C THR A 33 10.38 -30.32 0.68
N LYS A 34 11.22 -30.52 1.71
CA LYS A 34 11.51 -29.49 2.71
C LYS A 34 12.51 -28.47 2.16
N VAL A 35 12.13 -27.19 2.14
CA VAL A 35 12.98 -26.08 1.66
C VAL A 35 12.86 -24.86 2.57
N THR A 36 13.84 -23.96 2.51
CA THR A 36 13.80 -22.67 3.21
C THR A 36 13.32 -21.55 2.28
N LYS A 37 12.86 -20.43 2.86
CA LYS A 37 12.47 -19.21 2.11
C LYS A 37 13.61 -18.66 1.24
N ALA A 38 14.86 -18.82 1.69
CA ALA A 38 16.05 -18.42 0.94
C ALA A 38 16.22 -19.26 -0.33
N THR A 39 16.02 -20.58 -0.24
CA THR A 39 16.06 -21.49 -1.40
C THR A 39 15.01 -21.12 -2.43
N ILE A 40 13.77 -20.82 -2.01
CA ILE A 40 12.71 -20.32 -2.90
C ILE A 40 13.14 -19.02 -3.57
N SER A 41 13.62 -18.05 -2.80
CA SER A 41 14.00 -16.74 -3.33
C SER A 41 15.14 -16.82 -4.35
N ASN A 42 16.15 -17.63 -4.08
CA ASN A 42 17.25 -17.89 -5.01
C ASN A 42 16.77 -18.60 -6.28
N THR A 43 15.84 -19.55 -6.14
CA THR A 43 15.25 -20.26 -7.28
C THR A 43 14.46 -19.30 -8.18
N LEU A 44 13.58 -18.47 -7.60
CA LEU A 44 12.81 -17.47 -8.34
C LEU A 44 13.73 -16.49 -9.09
N ARG A 45 14.80 -16.00 -8.42
CA ARG A 45 15.81 -15.13 -9.05
C ARG A 45 16.53 -15.81 -10.23
N ARG A 46 16.93 -17.07 -10.09
CA ARG A 46 17.54 -17.87 -11.17
C ARG A 46 16.58 -18.08 -12.36
N GLN A 47 15.27 -18.09 -12.11
CA GLN A 47 14.23 -18.15 -13.12
C GLN A 47 13.85 -16.77 -13.69
N GLY A 48 14.58 -15.71 -13.32
CA GLY A 48 14.32 -14.33 -13.77
C GLY A 48 13.14 -13.65 -13.10
N LEU A 49 12.48 -14.30 -12.14
CA LEU A 49 11.33 -13.75 -11.42
C LEU A 49 11.83 -12.82 -10.30
N LYS A 50 11.56 -11.53 -10.47
CA LYS A 50 11.89 -10.48 -9.49
C LYS A 50 10.67 -10.17 -8.63
N SER A 51 10.89 -9.92 -7.35
CA SER A 51 9.84 -9.40 -6.49
C SER A 51 9.58 -7.94 -6.84
N CYS A 52 8.32 -7.60 -7.07
CA CYS A 52 7.85 -6.22 -7.28
C CYS A 52 6.85 -5.85 -6.17
N SER A 53 6.86 -4.58 -5.76
CA SER A 53 5.85 -4.01 -4.88
C SER A 53 5.03 -3.01 -5.67
N ALA A 54 3.70 -3.14 -5.63
CA ALA A 54 2.82 -2.17 -6.28
C ALA A 54 2.96 -0.81 -5.59
N ARG A 55 2.95 0.28 -6.38
CA ARG A 55 2.98 1.64 -5.86
C ARG A 55 1.70 1.89 -5.04
N ARG A 56 1.85 2.44 -3.83
CA ARG A 56 0.71 2.72 -2.92
C ARG A 56 -0.11 3.94 -3.32
N VAL A 57 0.36 4.72 -4.29
CA VAL A 57 -0.30 5.91 -4.82
C VAL A 57 -0.60 5.70 -6.31
N PRO A 58 -1.70 6.26 -6.82
CA PRO A 58 -2.01 6.20 -8.24
C PRO A 58 -0.88 6.84 -9.05
N LEU A 59 -0.60 6.28 -10.23
CA LEU A 59 0.39 6.85 -11.13
C LEU A 59 -0.15 8.18 -11.69
N LEU A 60 0.52 9.28 -11.39
CA LEU A 60 0.20 10.56 -12.00
C LEU A 60 0.61 10.55 -13.46
N LYS A 61 -0.38 10.66 -14.34
CA LYS A 61 -0.15 10.86 -15.77
C LYS A 61 0.27 12.32 -16.00
N PRO A 62 0.98 12.63 -17.10
CA PRO A 62 1.35 14.00 -17.45
C PRO A 62 0.17 14.97 -17.43
N VAL A 63 -1.02 14.54 -17.84
CA VAL A 63 -2.26 15.34 -17.78
C VAL A 63 -2.62 15.78 -16.36
N HIS A 64 -2.46 14.91 -15.35
CA HIS A 64 -2.73 15.26 -13.96
C HIS A 64 -1.70 16.27 -13.44
N VAL A 65 -0.43 16.11 -13.82
CA VAL A 65 0.64 17.04 -13.45
C VAL A 65 0.36 18.43 -14.03
N GLN A 66 -0.06 18.50 -15.30
CA GLN A 66 -0.41 19.77 -15.95
C GLN A 66 -1.65 20.42 -15.33
N ALA A 67 -2.70 19.64 -15.03
CA ALA A 67 -3.90 20.17 -14.37
C ALA A 67 -3.58 20.73 -12.97
N ARG A 68 -2.76 20.01 -12.19
CA ARG A 68 -2.29 20.47 -10.88
C ARG A 68 -1.46 21.75 -10.99
N LEU A 69 -0.55 21.82 -11.96
CA LEU A 69 0.28 23.01 -12.19
C LEU A 69 -0.55 24.21 -12.65
N LYS A 70 -1.55 23.99 -13.50
CA LYS A 70 -2.47 25.02 -13.95
C LYS A 70 -3.25 25.59 -12.76
N PHE A 71 -3.85 24.72 -11.95
CA PHE A 71 -4.58 25.12 -10.75
C PHE A 71 -3.71 25.94 -9.80
N ALA A 72 -2.51 25.47 -9.47
CA ALA A 72 -1.60 26.17 -8.56
C ALA A 72 -1.15 27.55 -9.08
N ARG A 73 -1.08 27.74 -10.40
CA ARG A 73 -0.76 29.03 -11.01
C ARG A 73 -1.94 29.98 -10.98
N GLU A 74 -3.15 29.46 -11.23
CA GLU A 74 -4.37 30.26 -11.25
C GLU A 74 -4.76 30.77 -9.86
N HIS A 75 -4.41 30.02 -8.81
CA HIS A 75 -4.78 30.33 -7.41
C HIS A 75 -3.57 30.78 -6.56
N LEU A 76 -2.47 31.25 -7.19
CA LEU A 76 -1.24 31.63 -6.48
C LEU A 76 -1.42 32.92 -5.65
N ASP A 77 -2.25 33.83 -6.15
CA ASP A 77 -2.47 35.16 -5.60
C ASP A 77 -3.87 35.30 -4.96
N ASP A 78 -4.57 34.18 -4.77
CA ASP A 78 -5.91 34.20 -4.18
C ASP A 78 -5.83 34.64 -2.70
N PRO A 79 -6.80 35.46 -2.25
CA PRO A 79 -6.86 35.88 -0.85
C PRO A 79 -7.07 34.66 0.06
N GLU A 80 -6.55 34.73 1.30
CA GLU A 80 -6.63 33.63 2.27
C GLU A 80 -8.09 33.21 2.56
N GLU A 81 -9.05 34.12 2.45
CA GLU A 81 -10.48 33.82 2.61
C GLU A 81 -11.07 32.97 1.46
N ASP A 82 -10.49 33.00 0.26
CA ASP A 82 -10.91 32.13 -0.84
C ASP A 82 -10.36 30.70 -0.67
N TRP A 83 -9.21 30.53 -0.01
CA TRP A 83 -8.67 29.18 0.26
C TRP A 83 -9.61 28.38 1.18
N GLU A 84 -10.34 29.04 2.09
CA GLU A 84 -11.36 28.40 2.94
C GLU A 84 -12.54 27.82 2.13
N ASN A 85 -12.89 28.45 1.00
CA ASN A 85 -13.99 28.04 0.12
C ASN A 85 -13.54 27.10 -1.02
N VAL A 86 -12.28 27.17 -1.44
CA VAL A 86 -11.66 26.33 -2.49
C VAL A 86 -11.42 24.88 -2.03
N LEU A 87 -11.70 24.55 -0.77
CA LEU A 87 -11.65 23.18 -0.24
C LEU A 87 -12.77 22.24 -0.75
N GLU A 88 -13.40 22.53 -1.89
CA GLU A 88 -13.94 21.47 -2.77
C GLU A 88 -12.76 20.75 -3.43
N TRP A 89 -12.14 19.85 -2.65
CA TRP A 89 -10.94 19.08 -2.98
C TRP A 89 -10.86 18.67 -4.45
N PRO A 90 -9.72 18.92 -5.16
CA PRO A 90 -9.55 18.36 -6.48
C PRO A 90 -9.60 16.83 -6.37
N SER A 91 -10.64 16.24 -6.95
CA SER A 91 -11.01 14.82 -6.89
C SER A 91 -9.92 13.83 -7.33
N GLN A 92 -8.76 14.33 -7.76
CA GLN A 92 -7.61 13.57 -8.22
C GLN A 92 -6.30 13.88 -7.48
N SER A 93 -6.36 14.49 -6.29
CA SER A 93 -5.17 14.77 -5.46
C SER A 93 -5.33 14.32 -4.01
N PRO A 94 -5.34 13.00 -3.75
CA PRO A 94 -5.41 12.47 -2.37
C PRO A 94 -4.23 12.91 -1.50
N ASP A 95 -3.08 13.21 -2.11
CA ASP A 95 -1.88 13.70 -1.40
C ASP A 95 -2.07 15.11 -0.81
N LEU A 96 -3.00 15.89 -1.36
CA LEU A 96 -3.32 17.26 -0.96
C LEU A 96 -4.58 17.34 -0.11
N ASN A 97 -5.21 16.21 0.23
CA ASN A 97 -6.38 16.19 1.08
C ASN A 97 -5.95 15.99 2.55
N PRO A 98 -6.08 16.99 3.43
CA PRO A 98 -5.86 16.89 4.86
C PRO A 98 -6.62 15.73 5.51
N ILE A 99 -7.81 15.39 5.00
CA ILE A 99 -8.59 14.24 5.49
C ILE A 99 -7.84 12.93 5.22
N GLU A 100 -7.24 12.75 4.04
CA GLU A 100 -6.43 11.55 3.73
C GLU A 100 -5.15 11.51 4.55
N ASN A 101 -4.53 12.66 4.82
CA ASN A 101 -3.37 12.77 5.70
C ASN A 101 -3.73 12.42 7.16
N LEU A 102 -4.88 12.88 7.65
CA LEU A 102 -5.43 12.53 8.96
C LEU A 102 -5.77 11.04 9.05
N TRP A 103 -6.42 10.47 8.04
CA TRP A 103 -6.69 9.03 7.97
C TRP A 103 -5.42 8.20 7.93
N ARG A 104 -4.40 8.65 7.22
CA ARG A 104 -3.10 7.98 7.17
C ARG A 104 -2.47 7.96 8.56
N GLU A 105 -2.47 9.08 9.26
CA GLU A 105 -1.90 9.18 10.61
C GLU A 105 -2.67 8.31 11.60
N LEU A 106 -4.01 8.37 11.58
CA LEU A 106 -4.86 7.52 12.42
C LEU A 106 -4.59 6.03 12.18
N LYS A 107 -4.52 5.59 10.92
CA LYS A 107 -4.20 4.20 10.57
C LYS A 107 -2.85 3.74 11.11
N VAL A 108 -1.84 4.62 11.11
CA VAL A 108 -0.52 4.31 11.66
C VAL A 108 -0.59 4.11 13.18
N ARG A 109 -1.26 5.01 13.91
CA ARG A 109 -1.39 4.92 15.38
C ARG A 109 -2.22 3.71 15.82
N VAL A 110 -3.35 3.47 15.15
CA VAL A 110 -4.19 2.30 15.40
C VAL A 110 -3.42 1.00 15.15
N ALA A 111 -2.65 0.92 14.06
CA ALA A 111 -1.86 -0.27 13.73
C ALA A 111 -0.76 -0.57 14.78
N GLN A 112 -0.18 0.46 15.40
CA GLN A 112 0.82 0.28 16.47
C GLN A 112 0.23 -0.40 17.71
N ARG A 113 -1.06 -0.17 18.00
CA ARG A 113 -1.74 -0.77 19.16
C ARG A 113 -2.28 -2.18 18.92
N GLN A 114 -2.19 -2.68 17.68
CA GLN A 114 -2.55 -4.06 17.31
C GLN A 114 -3.90 -4.55 17.89
N PRO A 115 -5.02 -3.89 17.57
CA PRO A 115 -6.33 -4.30 18.06
C PRO A 115 -6.65 -5.74 17.63
N GLN A 116 -7.18 -6.53 18.58
CA GLN A 116 -7.43 -7.96 18.40
C GLN A 116 -8.90 -8.29 18.06
N ASN A 117 -9.80 -7.32 18.20
CA ASN A 117 -11.23 -7.47 17.89
C ASN A 117 -11.83 -6.12 17.46
N ILE A 118 -13.04 -6.15 16.90
CA ILE A 118 -13.70 -4.97 16.32
C ILE A 118 -13.99 -3.91 17.40
N THR A 119 -14.45 -4.31 18.59
CA THR A 119 -14.73 -3.38 19.69
C THR A 119 -13.48 -2.64 20.15
N ALA A 120 -12.37 -3.35 20.34
CA ALA A 120 -11.08 -2.75 20.68
C ALA A 120 -10.55 -1.85 19.56
N LEU A 121 -10.80 -2.21 18.29
CA LEU A 121 -10.46 -1.36 17.15
C LEU A 121 -11.25 -0.05 17.19
N GLU A 122 -12.55 -0.10 17.47
CA GLU A 122 -13.42 1.09 17.57
C GLU A 122 -12.97 2.00 18.71
N GLU A 123 -12.76 1.46 19.90
CA GLU A 123 -12.28 2.21 21.08
C GLU A 123 -10.93 2.88 20.79
N ILE A 124 -9.96 2.13 20.25
CA ILE A 124 -8.64 2.67 19.89
C ILE A 124 -8.75 3.75 18.82
N CYS A 125 -9.62 3.58 17.81
CA CYS A 125 -9.83 4.62 16.81
C CYS A 125 -10.34 5.93 17.44
N MET A 126 -11.31 5.85 18.36
CA MET A 126 -11.84 7.03 19.04
C MET A 126 -10.80 7.70 19.96
N GLU A 127 -10.05 6.91 20.73
CA GLU A 127 -8.97 7.43 21.59
C GLU A 127 -7.87 8.12 20.80
N GLU A 128 -7.39 7.51 19.71
CA GLU A 128 -6.34 8.08 18.87
C GLU A 128 -6.84 9.29 18.06
N TRP A 129 -8.12 9.32 17.69
CA TRP A 129 -8.75 10.47 17.07
C TRP A 129 -8.82 11.68 18.02
N ALA A 130 -9.22 11.46 19.27
CA ALA A 130 -9.32 12.51 20.28
C ALA A 130 -7.97 13.15 20.66
N LYS A 131 -6.85 12.44 20.43
CA LYS A 131 -5.49 12.95 20.66
C LYS A 131 -4.96 13.81 19.51
N ILE A 132 -5.65 13.85 18.36
CA ILE A 132 -5.25 14.73 17.26
C ILE A 132 -5.63 16.16 17.66
N PRO A 133 -4.66 17.07 17.86
CA PRO A 133 -4.98 18.45 18.21
C PRO A 133 -5.78 19.10 17.09
N ALA A 134 -6.86 19.80 17.44
CA ALA A 134 -7.51 20.72 16.53
C ALA A 134 -6.57 21.93 16.36
N THR A 135 -6.00 22.08 15.16
CA THR A 135 -5.32 23.31 14.73
C THR A 135 -6.33 24.41 14.50
#